data_AF-A0A812U726-F1
#
_entry.id   AF-A0A812U726-F1
#
_cell.length_a   1.000
_cell.length_b   1.000
_cell.length_c   1.000
_cell.angle_alpha   90.00
_cell.angle_beta   90.00
_cell.angle_gamma   90.00
#
_symmetry.space_group_name_H-M   'P 1'
#
loop_
_entity.id
_entity.type
_entity.pdbx_description
1 polymer ?
#
loop_
_entity_poly.entity_id
_entity_poly.type
_entity_poly.pdbx_seq_one_letter_code
_entity_poly.pdbx_strand_id
1 'polypeptide(L)'
;VIVENTLNIASSDQDLQDRRFQRQLLQELEFLKEVFESADSDGSGTLDREEFVEICQRPEVKNALLRMEVPAEQPEELFDILDEEGVGQISFLTFHESVKSMAGKTSAIIPGA
;
A
#
# COMPACT_ATOMS: atom_id res chain seq x y z
N VAL A 1 -13.07 -25.29 -22.09
CA VAL A 1 -13.09 -24.64 -20.78
C VAL A 1 -11.63 -24.44 -20.40
N ILE A 2 -11.15 -23.23 -20.63
CA ILE A 2 -9.77 -22.75 -20.45
C ILE A 2 -9.80 -22.13 -19.05
N VAL A 3 -8.88 -22.33 -18.11
CA VAL A 3 -7.40 -22.33 -18.17
C VAL A 3 -6.93 -23.19 -16.98
N GLU A 4 -6.35 -24.36 -17.21
CA GLU A 4 -4.89 -24.58 -17.25
C GLU A 4 -4.13 -23.93 -16.08
N ASN A 5 -4.16 -24.63 -14.94
CA ASN A 5 -3.00 -25.08 -14.18
C ASN A 5 -1.68 -24.35 -14.48
N THR A 6 -1.53 -23.11 -14.01
CA THR A 6 -0.28 -22.33 -14.08
C THR A 6 0.17 -21.92 -12.68
N LEU A 7 0.15 -22.85 -11.73
CA LEU A 7 0.73 -22.67 -10.40
C LEU A 7 1.59 -23.89 -10.09
N ASN A 8 2.66 -24.09 -10.87
CA ASN A 8 3.64 -25.13 -10.61
C ASN A 8 5.06 -24.67 -10.95
N ILE A 9 5.86 -24.56 -9.88
CA ILE A 9 7.33 -24.64 -9.81
C ILE A 9 8.12 -23.35 -10.10
N ALA A 10 8.48 -22.69 -9.00
CA ALA A 10 9.83 -22.23 -8.75
C ALA A 10 10.17 -22.52 -7.27
N SER A 11 10.34 -23.80 -6.95
CA SER A 11 10.25 -24.35 -5.60
C SER A 11 11.62 -24.58 -4.95
N SER A 12 11.99 -23.73 -3.98
CA SER A 12 12.50 -24.14 -2.63
C SER A 12 13.02 -22.94 -1.83
N ASP A 13 13.61 -21.93 -2.49
CA ASP A 13 14.01 -20.68 -1.83
C ASP A 13 12.92 -19.60 -1.97
N GLN A 14 12.33 -19.51 -3.16
CA GLN A 14 11.15 -18.67 -3.42
C GLN A 14 9.96 -19.06 -2.56
N ASP A 15 9.68 -20.34 -2.32
CA ASP A 15 8.58 -20.77 -1.43
C ASP A 15 8.72 -20.24 0.01
N LEU A 16 9.95 -20.18 0.54
CA LEU A 16 10.22 -19.65 1.89
C LEU A 16 10.26 -18.12 1.91
N GLN A 17 10.81 -17.50 0.86
CA GLN A 17 10.79 -16.05 0.67
C GLN A 17 9.36 -15.55 0.48
N ASP A 18 8.55 -16.22 -0.33
CA ASP A 18 7.13 -15.94 -0.58
C ASP A 18 6.31 -16.09 0.69
N ARG A 19 6.55 -17.13 1.50
CA ARG A 19 5.88 -17.28 2.81
C ARG A 19 6.30 -16.20 3.81
N ARG A 20 7.58 -15.82 3.85
CA ARG A 20 8.06 -14.73 4.73
C ARG A 20 7.51 -13.39 4.27
N PHE A 21 7.53 -13.14 2.97
CA PHE A 21 7.00 -11.94 2.35
C PHE A 21 5.49 -11.85 2.56
N GLN A 22 4.73 -12.92 2.31
CA GLN A 22 3.30 -12.98 2.62
C GLN A 22 3.03 -12.70 4.09
N ARG A 23 3.85 -13.24 5.00
CA ARG A 23 3.64 -13.03 6.44
C ARG A 23 3.93 -11.59 6.87
N GLN A 24 4.98 -10.98 6.34
CA GLN A 24 5.25 -9.55 6.57
C GLN A 24 4.17 -8.67 5.96
N LEU A 25 3.73 -9.00 4.74
CA LEU A 25 2.65 -8.31 4.04
C LEU A 25 1.36 -8.36 4.85
N LEU A 26 0.98 -9.54 5.37
CA LEU A 26 -0.20 -9.71 6.21
C LEU A 26 -0.12 -8.90 7.51
N GLN A 27 1.04 -8.87 8.18
CA GLN A 27 1.20 -8.07 9.41
C GLN A 27 1.10 -6.57 9.13
N GLU A 28 1.70 -6.10 8.03
CA GLU A 28 1.67 -4.69 7.65
C GLU A 28 0.26 -4.30 7.19
N LEU A 29 -0.43 -5.20 6.48
CA LEU A 29 -1.85 -5.07 6.11
C LEU A 29 -2.74 -4.97 7.34
N GLU A 30 -2.55 -5.82 8.36
CA GLU A 30 -3.34 -5.75 9.59
C GLU A 30 -3.16 -4.40 10.28
N PHE A 31 -1.92 -3.90 10.40
CA PHE A 31 -1.66 -2.60 10.99
C PHE A 31 -2.26 -1.44 10.16
N LEU A 32 -2.04 -1.43 8.84
CA LEU A 32 -2.64 -0.43 7.96
C LEU A 32 -4.16 -0.49 8.04
N LYS A 33 -4.75 -1.68 8.17
CA LYS A 33 -6.20 -1.86 8.26
C LYS A 33 -6.74 -1.27 9.55
N GLU A 34 -6.10 -1.51 10.69
CA GLU A 34 -6.49 -0.88 11.96
C GLU A 34 -6.40 0.65 11.87
N VAL A 35 -5.35 1.17 11.23
CA VAL A 35 -5.22 2.60 10.95
C VAL A 35 -6.37 3.09 10.06
N PHE A 36 -6.68 2.37 8.98
CA PHE A 36 -7.75 2.70 8.04
C PHE A 36 -9.12 2.68 8.72
N GLU A 37 -9.43 1.66 9.52
CA GLU A 37 -10.69 1.59 10.27
C GLU A 37 -10.79 2.67 11.34
N SER A 38 -9.66 3.15 11.88
CA SER A 38 -9.65 4.29 12.80
C SER A 38 -9.77 5.65 12.09
N ALA A 39 -9.53 5.68 10.78
CA ALA A 39 -9.55 6.84 9.92
C ALA A 39 -10.94 7.03 9.30
N ASP A 40 -11.47 5.94 8.75
CA ASP A 40 -12.75 5.76 8.12
C ASP A 40 -13.88 5.92 9.15
N SER A 41 -14.21 7.18 9.43
CA SER A 41 -15.23 7.55 10.41
C SER A 41 -16.65 7.34 9.87
N ASP A 42 -16.80 7.29 8.54
CA ASP A 42 -18.07 7.07 7.87
C ASP A 42 -18.36 5.58 7.61
N GLY A 43 -17.34 4.71 7.74
CA GLY A 43 -17.44 3.28 7.54
C GLY A 43 -17.61 2.88 6.08
N SER A 44 -17.16 3.72 5.15
CA SER A 44 -17.25 3.50 3.71
C SER A 44 -16.34 2.37 3.22
N GLY A 45 -15.30 2.03 3.99
CA GLY A 45 -14.22 1.14 3.58
C GLY A 45 -13.23 1.80 2.61
N THR A 46 -13.32 3.12 2.45
CA THR A 46 -12.49 3.96 1.60
C THR A 46 -11.99 5.17 2.39
N LEU A 47 -10.95 5.84 1.91
CA LEU A 47 -10.57 7.16 2.40
C LEU A 47 -10.73 8.18 1.29
N ASP A 48 -11.54 9.19 1.56
CA ASP A 48 -11.58 10.39 0.75
C ASP A 48 -10.31 11.24 1.00
N ARG A 49 -10.08 12.24 0.13
CA ARG A 49 -8.90 13.11 0.20
C ARG A 49 -8.69 13.75 1.58
N GLU A 50 -9.77 14.23 2.19
CA GLU A 50 -9.71 14.91 3.49
C GLU A 50 -9.31 13.94 4.60
N GLU A 51 -9.92 12.75 4.64
CA GLU A 51 -9.61 11.71 5.62
C GLU A 51 -8.19 11.20 5.45
N PHE A 52 -7.75 11.00 4.20
CA PHE A 52 -6.37 10.58 3.90
C PHE A 52 -5.33 11.59 4.42
N VAL A 53 -5.57 12.88 4.17
CA VAL A 53 -4.68 13.95 4.64
C VAL A 53 -4.68 14.02 6.17
N GLU A 54 -5.84 13.95 6.81
CA GLU A 54 -5.94 13.96 8.27
C GLU A 54 -5.17 12.79 8.90
N ILE A 55 -5.29 11.59 8.32
CA ILE A 55 -4.64 10.42 8.90
C ILE A 55 -3.15 10.41 8.63
N CYS A 56 -2.72 10.93 7.48
CA CYS A 56 -1.31 11.11 7.18
C CYS A 56 -0.66 12.16 8.08
N GLN A 57 -1.43 13.00 8.79
CA GLN A 57 -0.88 13.87 9.84
C GLN A 57 -0.58 13.11 11.14
N ARG A 58 -1.20 11.94 11.35
CA ARG A 58 -0.99 11.15 12.58
C ARG A 58 0.42 10.54 12.60
N PRO A 59 1.14 10.66 13.72
CA PRO A 59 2.53 10.21 13.82
C PRO A 59 2.66 8.69 13.65
N GLU A 60 1.66 7.90 14.05
CA GLU A 60 1.67 6.45 13.89
C GLU A 60 1.66 6.06 12.41
N VAL A 61 0.85 6.77 11.62
CA VAL A 61 0.68 6.56 10.18
C VAL A 61 1.90 7.04 9.41
N LYS A 62 2.40 8.25 9.71
CA LYS A 62 3.67 8.73 9.15
C LYS A 62 4.82 7.76 9.38
N ASN A 63 4.95 7.25 10.60
CA ASN A 63 5.99 6.28 10.93
C ASN A 63 5.82 4.96 10.18
N ALA A 64 4.58 4.51 9.95
CA ALA A 64 4.32 3.31 9.15
C ALA A 64 4.67 3.51 7.68
N LEU A 65 4.22 4.62 7.09
CA LEU A 65 4.54 4.96 5.70
C LEU A 65 6.05 5.14 5.50
N LEU A 66 6.74 5.76 6.45
CA LEU A 66 8.19 5.89 6.44
C LEU A 66 8.90 4.53 6.49
N ARG A 67 8.40 3.57 7.28
CA ARG A 67 8.94 2.19 7.31
C ARG A 67 8.74 1.46 5.98
N MET A 68 7.69 1.81 5.25
CA MET A 68 7.39 1.29 3.92
C MET A 68 8.06 2.08 2.78
N GLU A 69 8.94 3.03 3.11
CA GLU A 69 9.62 3.91 2.15
C GLU A 69 8.65 4.77 1.30
N VAL A 70 7.47 5.08 1.85
CA VAL A 70 6.46 5.93 1.23
C VAL A 70 6.57 7.35 1.81
N PRO A 71 6.81 8.38 0.97
CA PRO A 71 6.91 9.75 1.43
C PRO A 71 5.52 10.30 1.80
N ALA A 72 5.27 10.43 3.11
CA ALA A 72 4.03 11.01 3.66
C ALA A 72 4.19 12.48 4.11
N GLU A 73 5.23 13.17 3.62
CA GLU A 73 5.45 14.59 3.93
C GLU A 73 4.42 15.49 3.24
N GLN A 74 3.98 15.10 2.05
CA GLN A 74 2.97 15.80 1.25
C GLN A 74 1.82 14.84 0.96
N PRO A 75 0.86 14.71 1.90
CA PRO A 75 -0.22 13.75 1.77
C PRO A 75 -1.15 14.06 0.59
N GLU A 76 -1.27 15.33 0.18
CA GLU A 76 -2.05 15.71 -1.00
C GLU A 76 -1.43 15.17 -2.29
N GLU A 77 -0.12 15.31 -2.45
CA GLU A 77 0.60 14.77 -3.63
C GLU A 77 0.61 13.24 -3.61
N LEU A 78 0.78 12.64 -2.42
CA LEU A 78 0.68 11.21 -2.25
C LEU A 78 -0.71 10.70 -2.64
N PHE A 79 -1.78 11.41 -2.25
CA PHE A 79 -3.13 11.07 -2.65
C PHE A 79 -3.30 11.09 -4.17
N ASP A 80 -2.79 12.13 -4.85
CA ASP A 80 -2.87 12.25 -6.30
C ASP A 80 -2.15 11.10 -7.03
N ILE A 81 -1.04 10.61 -6.47
CA ILE A 81 -0.30 9.46 -7.00
C ILE A 81 -1.08 8.16 -6.78
N LEU A 82 -1.77 8.04 -5.65
CA LEU A 82 -2.54 6.84 -5.30
C LEU A 82 -3.89 6.77 -6.03
N ASP A 83 -4.52 7.92 -6.28
CA ASP A 83 -5.78 8.10 -7.00
C ASP A 83 -5.53 8.44 -8.48
N GLU A 84 -4.75 7.61 -9.18
CA GLU A 84 -4.41 7.82 -10.60
C GLU A 84 -5.67 7.89 -11.50
N GLU A 85 -6.72 7.17 -11.11
CA GLU A 85 -8.01 7.15 -11.81
C GLU A 85 -8.88 8.39 -11.51
N GLY A 86 -8.51 9.22 -10.53
CA GLY A 86 -9.24 10.42 -10.14
C GLY A 86 -10.64 10.13 -9.60
N VAL A 87 -10.80 9.01 -8.90
CA VAL A 87 -12.07 8.57 -8.29
C VAL A 87 -12.40 9.46 -7.09
N GLY A 88 -11.39 10.07 -6.47
CA GLY A 88 -11.51 10.91 -5.27
C GLY A 88 -11.53 10.11 -3.97
N GLN A 89 -11.43 8.78 -4.05
CA GLN A 89 -11.46 7.83 -2.94
C GLN A 89 -10.44 6.74 -3.15
N ILE A 90 -9.73 6.40 -2.08
CA ILE A 90 -8.73 5.32 -2.09
C ILE A 90 -9.25 4.19 -1.21
N SER A 91 -9.48 3.03 -1.82
CA SER A 91 -9.78 1.82 -1.07
C SER A 91 -8.52 1.27 -0.41
N PHE A 92 -8.69 0.56 0.71
CA PHE A 92 -7.58 -0.12 1.38
C PHE A 92 -6.78 -1.04 0.43
N LEU A 93 -7.49 -1.73 -0.48
CA LEU A 93 -6.86 -2.61 -1.48
C LEU A 93 -5.99 -1.81 -2.45
N THR A 94 -6.55 -0.73 -3.02
CA THR A 94 -5.83 0.17 -3.93
C THR A 94 -4.60 0.76 -3.24
N PHE A 95 -4.76 1.26 -2.03
CA PHE A 95 -3.66 1.82 -1.25
C PHE A 95 -2.52 0.83 -1.09
N HIS A 96 -2.83 -0.39 -0.64
CA HIS A 96 -1.85 -1.44 -0.45
C HIS A 96 -1.13 -1.82 -1.76
N GLU A 97 -1.86 -1.96 -2.87
CA GLU A 97 -1.25 -2.24 -4.17
C GLU A 97 -0.35 -1.11 -4.66
N SER A 98 -0.79 0.13 -4.53
CA SER A 98 -0.04 1.31 -4.93
C SER A 98 1.21 1.51 -4.07
N VAL A 99 1.13 1.31 -2.75
CA VAL A 99 2.28 1.35 -1.83
C VAL A 99 3.29 0.26 -2.16
N LYS A 100 2.83 -0.98 -2.42
CA LYS A 100 3.71 -2.09 -2.84
C LYS A 100 4.38 -1.79 -4.19
N SER A 101 3.66 -1.17 -5.12
CA SER A 101 4.19 -0.73 -6.41
C SER A 101 5.22 0.39 -6.25
N MET A 102 4.98 1.36 -5.35
CA MET A 102 5.90 2.45 -5.04
C MET A 102 7.19 1.95 -4.39
N ALA A 103 7.12 1.07 -3.39
CA ALA A 103 8.31 0.49 -2.75
C ALA A 103 9.21 -0.25 -3.77
N GLY A 104 8.63 -0.85 -4.82
CA GLY A 104 9.39 -1.44 -5.92
C GLY A 104 9.93 -0.43 -6.94
N LYS A 105 9.23 0.69 -7.16
CA LYS A 105 9.55 1.72 -8.16
C LYS A 105 10.54 2.78 -7.66
N THR A 106 10.60 3.09 -6.36
CA THR A 106 11.56 4.06 -5.81
C THR A 106 13.02 3.62 -6.02
N SER A 107 13.28 2.32 -6.11
CA SER A 107 14.60 1.76 -6.49
C SER A 107 14.89 1.82 -8.00
N ALA A 108 13.86 2.00 -8.84
CA ALA A 108 13.97 1.92 -10.31
C ALA A 108 14.03 3.28 -11.03
N ILE A 109 13.87 4.41 -10.32
CA ILE A 109 13.85 5.75 -10.93
C ILE A 109 14.91 6.65 -10.29
N ILE A 110 16.17 6.24 -10.38
CA ILE A 110 17.27 7.22 -10.49
C ILE A 110 18.23 6.79 -11.61
N PRO A 111 17.96 7.16 -12.88
CA PRO A 111 19.03 7.39 -13.83
C PRO A 111 19.12 8.89 -14.10
N GLY A 112 20.15 9.53 -13.52
CA GLY A 112 20.68 10.80 -14.00
C GLY A 112 20.36 12.02 -13.14
N ALA A 113 21.15 12.18 -12.08
CA ALA A 113 21.70 13.50 -11.76
C ALA A 113 22.78 13.86 -12.81
#